data_AF-A0A353E784-F1
#
_entry.id   AF-A0A353E784-F1
#
_cell.length_a   1.000
_cell.length_b   1.000
_cell.length_c   1.000
_cell.angle_alpha   90.00
_cell.angle_beta   90.00
_cell.angle_gamma   90.00
#
_symmetry.space_group_name_H-M   'P 1'
#
loop_
_entity.id
_entity.type
_entity.pdbx_description
1 polymer ?
#
loop_
_entity_poly.entity_id
_entity_poly.type
_entity_poly.pdbx_seq_one_letter_code
_entity_poly.pdbx_strand_id
1 'polypeptide(L)'
;MSMKKSQIVILLFCILLMVASIFLFFVTEGPDAAKMKIAYLGFIALMLHSCYRVYRHGKRKTQKAGLDEMQERVQYVYSPLGVLGAFFNPKEMHFRTSFSVFIILVLGLFAPPAWMWSFILLLIISKSLLLFQYFRYWKAYHMLVETEMNEDTCDEYCELNEDTVRFFTQELKAHERDAVQISLADSANAPLELGKSKFGGCPDVPNSFQWPMDDDGRPLSLLLQLNCSDLAPYDKEHILPTMGHLYFFYELSNQDWKETDDNVRVVYSEAENSELHRMPYPDKLEEDYRLKEVPLLFSSKKSYPTYDDYINLPSINHDNMEPVEEYDVALEKLQPETDGGDVVGTMLGYADIIQNGIVDNLDDNVLLLQIFSIESEKVDELMFGDCGTLYFYISRKDLKNKRFDRVKFDWQCY
;
A
#
# COMPACT_ATOMS: atom_id res chain seq x y z
N MET A 1 4.01 -11.78 11.49
CA MET A 1 4.37 -10.46 12.08
C MET A 1 5.79 -10.51 12.66
N SER A 2 6.81 -10.12 11.88
CA SER A 2 8.22 -10.22 12.27
C SER A 2 8.70 -8.91 12.92
N MET A 3 9.15 -8.95 14.19
CA MET A 3 9.78 -7.79 14.84
C MET A 3 11.10 -7.47 14.13
N LYS A 4 11.35 -6.19 13.82
CA LYS A 4 12.62 -5.77 13.20
C LYS A 4 13.80 -6.22 14.08
N LYS A 5 14.90 -6.72 13.48
CA LYS A 5 16.09 -7.22 14.20
C LYS A 5 16.61 -6.23 15.26
N SER A 6 16.55 -4.93 14.99
CA SER A 6 16.94 -3.87 15.94
C SER A 6 16.05 -3.79 17.19
N GLN A 7 14.75 -4.04 17.06
CA GLN A 7 13.81 -4.05 18.19
C GLN A 7 14.01 -5.28 19.09
N ILE A 8 14.34 -6.43 18.49
CA ILE A 8 14.65 -7.67 19.23
C ILE A 8 15.91 -7.48 20.08
N VAL A 9 16.96 -6.86 19.53
CA VAL A 9 18.21 -6.57 20.26
C VAL A 9 17.96 -5.64 21.45
N ILE A 10 17.16 -4.58 21.26
CA ILE A 10 16.81 -3.65 22.35
C ILE A 10 16.00 -4.35 23.45
N LEU A 11 15.06 -5.21 23.07
CA LEU A 11 14.24 -5.96 24.03
C LEU A 11 15.11 -6.92 24.87
N LEU A 12 16.00 -7.67 24.23
CA LEU A 12 16.94 -8.58 24.92
C LEU A 12 17.86 -7.83 25.89
N PHE A 13 18.35 -6.66 25.50
CA PHE A 13 19.20 -5.82 26.34
C PHE A 13 18.44 -5.28 27.56
N CYS A 14 17.21 -4.79 27.39
CA CYS A 14 16.37 -4.32 28.50
C CYS A 14 16.04 -5.45 29.49
N ILE A 15 15.77 -6.67 29.00
CA ILE A 15 15.51 -7.84 29.84
C ILE A 15 16.76 -8.21 30.64
N LEU A 16 17.95 -8.23 30.02
CA LEU A 16 19.21 -8.52 30.69
C LEU A 16 19.49 -7.53 31.84
N LEU A 17 19.34 -6.24 31.57
CA LEU A 17 19.54 -5.18 32.57
C LEU A 17 18.52 -5.26 33.73
N MET A 18 17.29 -5.67 33.44
CA MET A 18 16.27 -5.90 34.45
C MET A 18 16.63 -7.07 35.36
N VAL A 19 17.07 -8.20 34.80
CA VAL A 19 17.51 -9.37 35.58
C VAL A 19 18.71 -9.03 36.46
N ALA A 20 19.70 -8.29 35.93
CA ALA A 20 20.84 -7.81 36.69
C ALA A 20 20.41 -6.90 37.86
N SER A 21 19.43 -6.02 37.64
CA SER A 21 18.92 -5.11 38.68
C SER A 21 18.12 -5.85 39.77
N ILE A 22 17.36 -6.89 39.40
CA ILE A 22 16.67 -7.78 40.35
C ILE A 22 17.70 -8.53 41.21
N PHE A 23 18.77 -9.03 40.60
CA PHE A 23 19.85 -9.68 41.34
C PHE A 23 20.52 -8.72 42.34
N LEU A 24 20.88 -7.52 41.90
CA LEU A 24 21.45 -6.49 42.76
C LEU A 24 20.52 -6.07 43.90
N PHE A 25 19.20 -6.09 43.69
CA PHE A 25 18.22 -5.82 44.75
C PHE A 25 18.31 -6.81 45.92
N PHE A 26 18.57 -8.10 45.66
CA PHE A 26 18.66 -9.11 46.71
C PHE A 26 20.05 -9.16 47.37
N VAL A 27 21.11 -8.87 46.63
CA VAL A 27 22.50 -9.01 47.11
C VAL A 27 23.04 -7.74 47.79
N THR A 28 22.44 -6.57 47.53
CA THR A 28 22.95 -5.31 48.12
C THR A 28 22.64 -5.23 49.62
N GLU A 29 23.71 -5.11 50.41
CA GLU A 29 23.71 -4.92 51.87
C GLU A 29 24.53 -3.67 52.26
N GLY A 30 24.41 -3.21 53.51
CA GLY A 30 25.12 -2.03 54.02
C GLY A 30 24.20 -0.84 54.38
N PRO A 31 24.78 0.28 54.84
CA PRO A 31 24.03 1.40 55.42
C PRO A 31 23.07 2.10 54.44
N ASP A 32 23.39 2.09 53.15
CA ASP A 32 22.55 2.67 52.09
C ASP A 32 21.73 1.62 51.32
N ALA A 33 21.71 0.36 51.77
CA ALA A 33 21.08 -0.74 51.05
C ALA A 33 19.58 -0.49 50.78
N ALA A 34 18.86 0.12 51.72
CA ALA A 34 17.45 0.46 51.53
C ALA A 34 17.23 1.47 50.39
N LYS A 35 18.09 2.48 50.28
CA LYS A 35 18.03 3.50 49.22
C LYS A 35 18.41 2.92 47.86
N MET A 36 19.46 2.09 47.83
CA MET A 36 19.88 1.39 46.61
C MET A 36 18.78 0.44 46.10
N LYS A 37 18.09 -0.26 47.00
CA LYS A 37 16.95 -1.11 46.65
C LYS A 37 15.80 -0.33 46.02
N ILE A 38 15.51 0.88 46.51
CA ILE A 38 14.51 1.78 45.88
C ILE A 38 14.99 2.23 44.49
N ALA A 39 16.27 2.54 44.32
CA ALA A 39 16.83 2.88 43.01
C ALA A 39 16.73 1.70 42.03
N TYR A 40 17.05 0.46 42.44
CA TYR A 40 16.90 -0.71 41.57
C TYR A 40 15.44 -0.94 41.15
N LEU A 41 14.47 -0.77 42.06
CA LEU A 41 13.05 -0.87 41.73
C LEU A 41 12.62 0.19 40.71
N GLY A 42 13.08 1.44 40.87
CA GLY A 42 12.84 2.51 39.91
C GLY A 42 13.43 2.21 38.52
N PHE A 43 14.61 1.60 38.47
CA PHE A 43 15.26 1.20 37.22
C PHE A 43 14.55 0.01 36.56
N ILE A 44 14.07 -0.97 37.33
CA ILE A 44 13.26 -2.09 36.83
C ILE A 44 11.97 -1.56 36.17
N ALA A 45 11.27 -0.63 36.83
CA ALA A 45 10.07 0.00 36.27
C ALA A 45 10.36 0.76 34.96
N LEU A 46 11.51 1.44 34.87
CA LEU A 46 11.98 2.10 33.65
C LEU A 46 12.20 1.10 32.50
N MET A 47 12.84 -0.05 32.78
CA MET A 47 13.09 -1.09 31.79
C MET A 47 11.79 -1.77 31.34
N LEU A 48 10.85 -2.02 32.26
CA LEU A 48 9.52 -2.56 31.94
C LEU A 48 8.72 -1.62 31.03
N HIS A 49 8.71 -0.33 31.35
CA HIS A 49 8.07 0.68 30.51
C HIS A 49 8.71 0.75 29.11
N SER A 50 10.03 0.59 29.02
CA SER A 50 10.76 0.56 27.74
C SER A 50 10.41 -0.68 26.91
N CYS A 51 10.31 -1.86 27.53
CA CYS A 51 9.86 -3.10 26.87
C CYS A 51 8.41 -2.97 26.37
N TYR A 52 7.51 -2.45 27.20
CA TYR A 52 6.11 -2.21 26.84
C TYR A 52 5.99 -1.27 25.62
N ARG A 53 6.82 -0.22 25.56
CA ARG A 53 6.87 0.69 24.41
C ARG A 53 7.31 0.01 23.12
N VAL A 54 8.37 -0.78 23.15
CA VAL A 54 8.86 -1.51 21.96
C VAL A 54 7.79 -2.48 21.46
N TYR A 55 7.13 -3.19 22.36
CA TYR A 55 6.00 -4.08 22.04
C TYR A 55 4.80 -3.32 21.45
N ARG A 56 4.40 -2.19 22.04
CA ARG A 56 3.28 -1.37 21.55
C ARG A 56 3.58 -0.72 20.20
N HIS A 57 4.83 -0.32 19.95
CA HIS A 57 5.24 0.20 18.65
C HIS A 57 5.31 -0.89 17.57
N GLY A 58 5.69 -2.12 17.92
CA GLY A 58 5.67 -3.25 16.99
C GLY A 58 4.27 -3.72 16.58
N LYS A 59 3.24 -3.41 17.37
CA LYS A 59 1.83 -3.76 17.10
C LYS A 59 1.02 -2.71 16.35
N ARG A 60 1.52 -1.47 16.19
CA ARG A 60 0.81 -0.48 15.36
C ARG A 60 1.16 -0.73 13.89
N LYS A 61 0.16 -1.08 13.07
CA LYS A 61 0.21 -0.82 11.62
C LYS A 61 0.61 0.66 11.46
N THR A 62 1.59 0.93 10.62
CA THR A 62 1.78 2.26 10.03
C THR A 62 0.56 2.50 9.17
N GLN A 63 -0.49 3.03 9.78
CA GLN A 63 -1.62 3.59 9.06
C GLN A 63 -1.09 4.90 8.44
N LYS A 64 -0.92 4.93 7.11
CA LYS A 64 -0.84 6.17 6.33
C LYS A 64 -2.14 6.91 6.69
N ALA A 65 -2.02 8.07 7.35
CA ALA A 65 -3.19 8.87 7.69
C ALA A 65 -3.59 9.61 6.41
N GLY A 66 -4.83 9.43 5.96
CA GLY A 66 -5.40 10.23 4.86
C GLY A 66 -5.52 11.70 5.26
N LEU A 67 -5.61 12.58 4.25
CA LEU A 67 -5.69 14.04 4.40
C LEU A 67 -6.78 14.50 5.40
N ASP A 68 -7.91 13.79 5.44
CA ASP A 68 -9.03 14.09 6.34
C ASP A 68 -8.75 13.70 7.81
N GLU A 69 -8.01 12.61 8.03
CA GLU A 69 -7.60 12.19 9.39
C GLU A 69 -6.51 13.15 9.93
N MET A 70 -5.74 13.77 9.05
CA MET A 70 -4.82 14.86 9.40
C MET A 70 -5.58 16.13 9.80
N GLN A 71 -6.62 16.53 9.07
CA GLN A 71 -7.46 17.68 9.44
C GLN A 71 -8.16 17.50 10.79
N GLU A 72 -8.69 16.31 11.10
CA GLU A 72 -9.26 16.00 12.42
C GLU A 72 -8.20 16.02 13.54
N ARG A 73 -7.00 15.47 13.28
CA ARG A 73 -5.89 15.53 14.25
C ARG A 73 -5.41 16.95 14.50
N VAL A 74 -5.39 17.78 13.46
CA VAL A 74 -5.07 19.20 13.53
C VAL A 74 -6.11 19.92 14.40
N GLN A 75 -7.41 19.71 14.18
CA GLN A 75 -8.48 20.28 15.02
C GLN A 75 -8.45 19.81 16.48
N TYR A 76 -8.18 18.52 16.74
CA TYR A 76 -8.09 17.96 18.10
C TYR A 76 -6.94 18.56 18.91
N VAL A 77 -5.80 18.80 18.25
CA VAL A 77 -4.58 19.36 18.86
C VAL A 77 -4.76 20.83 19.30
N TYR A 78 -5.67 21.58 18.68
CA TYR A 78 -5.97 22.98 19.05
C TYR A 78 -6.89 23.17 20.26
N SER A 79 -7.44 22.08 20.80
CA SER A 79 -8.22 22.16 22.05
C SER A 79 -7.29 22.29 23.28
N PRO A 80 -7.75 22.91 24.39
CA PRO A 80 -6.99 22.91 25.65
C PRO A 80 -6.62 21.49 26.13
N LEU A 81 -7.44 20.49 25.79
CA LEU A 81 -7.18 19.07 26.03
C LEU A 81 -6.09 18.50 25.11
N GLY A 82 -6.02 18.94 23.85
CA GLY A 82 -5.00 18.54 22.87
C GLY A 82 -3.59 18.99 23.26
N VAL A 83 -3.45 20.20 23.78
CA VAL A 83 -2.17 20.74 24.28
C VAL A 83 -1.67 19.94 25.50
N LEU A 84 -2.57 19.63 26.44
CA LEU A 84 -2.26 18.75 27.57
C LEU A 84 -1.92 17.33 27.09
N GLY A 85 -2.65 16.82 26.10
CA GLY A 85 -2.41 15.53 25.47
C GLY A 85 -1.03 15.44 24.83
N ALA A 86 -0.60 16.47 24.09
CA ALA A 86 0.71 16.59 23.47
C ALA A 86 1.85 16.65 24.51
N PHE A 87 1.64 17.38 25.62
CA PHE A 87 2.61 17.49 26.71
C PHE A 87 2.89 16.14 27.41
N PHE A 88 1.87 15.27 27.49
CA PHE A 88 1.99 13.93 28.04
C PHE A 88 2.11 12.83 26.96
N ASN A 89 2.17 13.20 25.67
CA ASN A 89 2.19 12.23 24.58
C ASN A 89 3.54 11.50 24.54
N PRO A 90 3.58 10.18 24.78
CA PRO A 90 4.83 9.42 24.86
C PRO A 90 5.62 9.36 23.53
N LYS A 91 4.97 9.73 22.42
CA LYS A 91 5.53 9.70 21.07
C LYS A 91 6.43 10.90 20.76
N GLU A 92 6.12 12.09 21.27
CA GLU A 92 6.83 13.33 20.88
C GLU A 92 7.92 13.76 21.84
N MET A 93 7.89 13.27 23.09
CA MET A 93 9.03 13.37 23.99
C MET A 93 9.95 12.14 23.84
N HIS A 94 10.93 12.23 22.93
CA HIS A 94 11.99 11.23 22.79
C HIS A 94 12.77 11.05 24.11
N PHE A 95 12.84 9.79 24.58
CA PHE A 95 13.76 9.13 25.54
C PHE A 95 14.14 9.83 26.89
N ARG A 96 13.85 11.12 27.08
CA ARG A 96 14.47 11.96 28.11
C ARG A 96 13.65 12.09 29.38
N THR A 97 12.33 11.90 29.37
CA THR A 97 11.46 12.06 30.55
C THR A 97 11.64 10.98 31.60
N SER A 98 11.60 9.71 31.21
CA SER A 98 11.68 8.61 32.18
C SER A 98 13.07 8.47 32.81
N PHE A 99 14.14 8.74 32.06
CA PHE A 99 15.51 8.79 32.61
C PHE A 99 15.72 10.01 33.52
N SER A 100 15.12 11.17 33.21
CA SER A 100 15.17 12.35 34.09
C SER A 100 14.45 12.11 35.42
N VAL A 101 13.31 11.41 35.41
CA VAL A 101 12.59 11.02 36.65
C VAL A 101 13.42 10.05 37.48
N PHE A 102 14.10 9.10 36.83
CA PHE A 102 15.03 8.19 37.50
C PHE A 102 16.22 8.93 38.13
N ILE A 103 16.82 9.88 37.41
CA ILE A 103 17.91 10.72 37.95
C ILE A 103 17.42 11.56 39.13
N ILE A 104 16.22 12.17 39.05
CA ILE A 104 15.63 12.92 40.18
C ILE A 104 15.42 12.00 41.39
N LEU A 105 14.96 10.77 41.17
CA LEU A 105 14.81 9.77 42.23
C LEU A 105 16.16 9.42 42.87
N VAL A 106 17.21 9.19 42.07
CA VAL A 106 18.57 8.91 42.58
C VAL A 106 19.14 10.12 43.32
N LEU A 107 18.98 11.33 42.78
CA LEU A 107 19.42 12.57 43.44
C LEU A 107 18.64 12.84 44.73
N GLY A 108 17.34 12.55 44.78
CA GLY A 108 16.55 12.69 46.01
C GLY A 108 16.93 11.70 47.11
N LEU A 109 17.48 10.54 46.74
CA LEU A 109 17.95 9.53 47.69
C LEU A 109 19.37 9.82 48.23
N PHE A 110 20.24 10.39 47.40
CA PHE A 110 21.68 10.47 47.67
C PHE A 110 22.30 11.88 47.66
N ALA A 111 21.66 12.89 47.05
CA ALA A 111 22.21 14.23 46.96
C ALA A 111 21.69 15.16 48.09
N PRO A 112 22.51 16.11 48.59
CA PRO A 112 22.02 17.13 49.50
C PRO A 112 20.90 17.97 48.86
N PRO A 113 19.91 18.46 49.63
CA PRO A 113 18.72 19.14 49.10
C PRO A 113 19.04 20.28 48.12
N ALA A 114 20.12 21.03 48.36
CA ALA A 114 20.56 22.12 47.49
C ALA A 114 20.92 21.67 46.05
N TRP A 115 21.55 20.49 45.90
CA TRP A 115 21.93 19.96 44.59
C TRP A 115 20.73 19.37 43.84
N MET A 116 19.79 18.75 44.57
CA MET A 116 18.53 18.28 44.01
C MET A 116 17.72 19.46 43.44
N TRP A 117 17.53 20.54 44.21
CA TRP A 117 16.81 21.73 43.74
C TRP A 117 17.51 22.46 42.60
N SER A 118 18.84 22.54 42.62
CA SER A 118 19.63 23.13 41.52
C SER A 118 19.48 22.33 40.23
N PHE A 119 19.48 21.00 40.32
CA PHE A 119 19.27 20.13 39.16
C PHE A 119 17.82 20.16 38.66
N ILE A 120 16.83 20.22 39.55
CA ILE A 120 15.42 20.42 39.17
C ILE A 120 15.25 21.75 38.42
N LEU A 121 15.85 22.83 38.92
CA LEU A 121 15.82 24.14 38.25
C LEU A 121 16.48 24.07 36.86
N LEU A 122 17.62 23.41 36.73
CA LEU A 122 18.33 23.24 35.46
C LEU A 122 17.56 22.34 34.48
N LEU A 123 16.86 21.31 34.98
CA LEU A 123 15.94 20.49 34.19
C LEU A 123 14.73 21.30 33.71
N ILE A 124 14.17 22.17 34.56
CA ILE A 124 13.06 23.06 34.18
C ILE A 124 13.55 24.02 33.09
N ILE A 125 14.69 24.69 33.29
CA ILE A 125 15.26 25.63 32.31
C ILE A 125 15.57 24.92 30.98
N SER A 126 16.23 23.77 31.02
CA SER A 126 16.55 22.99 29.80
C SER A 126 15.30 22.48 29.09
N LYS A 127 14.27 22.04 29.83
CA LYS A 127 12.98 21.66 29.23
C LYS A 127 12.23 22.85 28.67
N SER A 128 12.26 24.01 29.32
CA SER A 128 11.68 25.25 28.79
C SER A 128 12.38 25.69 27.49
N LEU A 129 13.71 25.55 27.42
CA LEU A 129 14.50 25.79 26.21
C LEU A 129 14.18 24.79 25.09
N LEU A 130 14.06 23.51 25.40
CA LEU A 130 13.67 22.47 24.43
C LEU A 130 12.22 22.65 23.98
N LEU A 131 11.32 23.07 24.87
CA LEU A 131 9.93 23.41 24.52
C LEU A 131 9.89 24.63 23.60
N PHE A 132 10.73 25.63 23.85
CA PHE A 132 10.86 26.79 22.98
C PHE A 132 11.48 26.43 21.62
N GLN A 133 12.48 25.55 21.59
CA GLN A 133 13.04 25.02 20.33
C GLN A 133 12.04 24.15 19.59
N TYR A 134 11.25 23.33 20.30
CA TYR A 134 10.16 22.56 19.72
C TYR A 134 9.09 23.49 19.18
N PHE A 135 8.72 24.55 19.89
CA PHE A 135 7.77 25.54 19.38
C PHE A 135 8.33 26.29 18.16
N ARG A 136 9.63 26.59 18.12
CA ARG A 136 10.29 27.15 16.94
C ARG A 136 10.36 26.17 15.78
N TYR A 137 10.66 24.91 16.05
CA TYR A 137 10.70 23.83 15.06
C TYR A 137 9.31 23.54 14.53
N TRP A 138 8.30 23.55 15.40
CA TRP A 138 6.89 23.38 15.07
C TRP A 138 6.37 24.58 14.27
N LYS A 139 6.77 25.81 14.62
CA LYS A 139 6.48 27.00 13.82
C LYS A 139 7.22 26.98 12.48
N ALA A 140 8.45 26.46 12.43
CA ALA A 140 9.22 26.31 11.21
C ALA A 140 8.70 25.16 10.34
N TYR A 141 8.18 24.09 10.94
CA TYR A 141 7.49 22.98 10.28
C TYR A 141 6.12 23.44 9.80
N HIS A 142 5.39 24.26 10.55
CA HIS A 142 4.17 24.91 10.06
C HIS A 142 4.49 25.87 8.93
N MET A 143 5.58 26.62 9.02
CA MET A 143 6.06 27.43 7.89
C MET A 143 6.46 26.54 6.73
N LEU A 144 7.17 25.43 6.92
CA LEU A 144 7.56 24.51 5.83
C LEU A 144 6.39 23.72 5.28
N VAL A 145 5.36 23.40 6.07
CA VAL A 145 4.14 22.76 5.60
C VAL A 145 3.24 23.81 4.96
N GLU A 146 3.14 25.03 5.47
CA GLU A 146 2.51 26.13 4.74
C GLU A 146 3.34 26.54 3.52
N THR A 147 4.66 26.35 3.49
CA THR A 147 5.52 26.71 2.35
C THR A 147 5.70 25.53 1.41
N GLU A 148 5.49 24.28 1.81
CA GLU A 148 5.36 23.11 0.92
C GLU A 148 3.93 23.06 0.40
N MET A 149 2.91 23.24 1.25
CA MET A 149 1.54 23.45 0.79
C MET A 149 1.38 24.74 0.00
N ASN A 150 2.18 25.79 0.27
CA ASN A 150 2.31 26.99 -0.59
C ASN A 150 3.58 26.95 -1.45
N GLU A 151 4.27 25.84 -1.69
CA GLU A 151 5.27 25.71 -2.80
C GLU A 151 4.61 24.81 -3.85
N ASP A 152 3.80 23.85 -3.40
CA ASP A 152 2.72 23.22 -4.16
C ASP A 152 1.54 24.18 -4.44
N THR A 153 1.45 25.35 -3.77
CA THR A 153 0.44 26.39 -4.09
C THR A 153 0.94 27.84 -4.20
N CYS A 154 2.26 28.14 -4.14
CA CYS A 154 2.76 29.45 -4.62
C CYS A 154 3.08 29.35 -6.11
N ASP A 155 2.05 29.66 -6.89
CA ASP A 155 2.18 30.68 -7.93
C ASP A 155 3.35 30.52 -8.92
N GLU A 156 3.45 29.34 -9.51
CA GLU A 156 3.22 29.28 -10.96
C GLU A 156 1.85 28.64 -11.19
N TYR A 157 0.79 29.28 -10.68
CA TYR A 157 -0.48 29.22 -11.38
C TYR A 157 -0.24 29.93 -12.72
N CYS A 158 0.28 29.19 -13.70
CA CYS A 158 -0.29 29.31 -15.02
C CYS A 158 -1.80 29.17 -14.77
N GLU A 159 -2.58 30.23 -14.95
CA GLU A 159 -4.02 30.06 -15.08
C GLU A 159 -4.19 28.96 -16.12
N LEU A 160 -4.56 27.75 -15.67
CA LEU A 160 -4.71 26.58 -16.53
C LEU A 160 -5.51 27.05 -17.72
N ASN A 161 -4.91 26.95 -18.90
CA ASN A 161 -5.52 27.58 -20.05
C ASN A 161 -6.79 26.80 -20.39
N GLU A 162 -7.96 27.35 -20.04
CA GLU A 162 -9.24 26.66 -20.22
C GLU A 162 -9.49 26.25 -21.68
N ASP A 163 -8.95 27.01 -22.64
CA ASP A 163 -9.02 26.66 -24.06
C ASP A 163 -8.12 25.47 -24.39
N THR A 164 -6.98 25.33 -23.72
CA THR A 164 -6.07 24.17 -23.84
C THR A 164 -6.68 22.93 -23.18
N VAL A 165 -7.26 23.06 -21.98
CA VAL A 165 -8.03 21.97 -21.34
C VAL A 165 -9.18 21.53 -22.24
N ARG A 166 -9.91 22.47 -22.85
CA ARG A 166 -11.01 22.18 -23.78
C ARG A 166 -10.52 21.50 -25.05
N PHE A 167 -9.36 21.92 -25.56
CA PHE A 167 -8.69 21.29 -26.70
C PHE A 167 -8.36 19.83 -26.37
N PHE A 168 -7.63 19.56 -25.27
CA PHE A 168 -7.30 18.18 -24.88
C PHE A 168 -8.53 17.34 -24.57
N THR A 169 -9.58 17.92 -23.98
CA THR A 169 -10.85 17.20 -23.77
C THR A 169 -11.45 16.72 -25.10
N GLN A 170 -11.31 17.48 -26.18
CA GLN A 170 -11.78 17.08 -27.52
C GLN A 170 -10.85 16.03 -28.14
N GLU A 171 -9.54 16.20 -28.01
CA GLU A 171 -8.54 15.25 -28.51
C GLU A 171 -8.68 13.87 -27.84
N LEU A 172 -8.84 13.85 -26.51
CA LEU A 172 -9.07 12.63 -25.74
C LEU A 172 -10.35 11.91 -26.20
N LYS A 173 -11.44 12.65 -26.40
CA LYS A 173 -12.69 12.07 -26.93
C LYS A 173 -12.52 11.44 -28.31
N ALA A 174 -11.62 11.94 -29.15
CA ALA A 174 -11.33 11.35 -30.45
C ALA A 174 -10.58 10.00 -30.34
N HIS A 175 -9.90 9.76 -29.22
CA HIS A 175 -9.11 8.55 -28.93
C HIS A 175 -9.78 7.63 -27.91
N GLU A 176 -11.06 7.84 -27.60
CA GLU A 176 -11.83 7.03 -26.65
C GLU A 176 -11.83 5.54 -27.03
N ARG A 177 -11.56 4.66 -26.05
CA ARG A 177 -11.71 3.21 -26.18
C ARG A 177 -12.73 2.68 -25.18
N ASP A 178 -13.44 1.62 -25.56
CA ASP A 178 -14.27 0.85 -24.64
C ASP A 178 -13.38 -0.06 -23.78
N ALA A 179 -13.60 -0.01 -22.47
CA ALA A 179 -12.95 -0.87 -21.49
C ALA A 179 -14.00 -1.63 -20.68
N VAL A 180 -13.56 -2.73 -20.07
CA VAL A 180 -14.36 -3.53 -19.14
C VAL A 180 -13.79 -3.31 -17.74
N GLN A 181 -14.59 -2.73 -16.86
CA GLN A 181 -14.24 -2.64 -15.44
C GLN A 181 -14.63 -3.94 -14.74
N ILE A 182 -13.75 -4.40 -13.84
CA ILE A 182 -13.93 -5.58 -13.00
C ILE A 182 -14.08 -5.12 -11.55
N SER A 183 -15.12 -5.59 -10.87
CA SER A 183 -15.37 -5.25 -9.46
C SER A 183 -15.77 -6.48 -8.65
N LEU A 184 -15.49 -6.46 -7.35
CA LEU A 184 -15.84 -7.51 -6.40
C LEU A 184 -17.35 -7.49 -6.11
N ALA A 185 -18.03 -8.61 -6.33
CA ALA A 185 -19.41 -8.81 -5.93
C ALA A 185 -19.51 -9.12 -4.43
N ASP A 186 -20.68 -8.89 -3.86
CA ASP A 186 -20.99 -9.45 -2.54
C ASP A 186 -21.05 -10.98 -2.63
N SER A 187 -20.27 -11.66 -1.80
CA SER A 187 -20.31 -13.12 -1.76
C SER A 187 -21.57 -13.58 -1.04
N ALA A 188 -22.34 -14.48 -1.67
CA ALA A 188 -23.30 -15.28 -0.93
C ALA A 188 -22.55 -16.29 -0.04
N ASN A 189 -23.17 -16.78 1.04
CA ASN A 189 -22.58 -17.84 1.90
C ASN A 189 -22.50 -19.21 1.20
N ALA A 190 -22.93 -19.32 -0.07
CA ALA A 190 -22.93 -20.55 -0.84
C ALA A 190 -21.71 -20.60 -1.78
N PRO A 191 -21.12 -21.79 -2.00
CA PRO A 191 -20.03 -21.95 -2.97
C PRO A 191 -20.46 -21.52 -4.38
N LEU A 192 -19.56 -20.84 -5.10
CA LEU A 192 -19.81 -20.47 -6.49
C LEU A 192 -19.96 -21.70 -7.39
N GLU A 193 -20.89 -21.61 -8.35
CA GLU A 193 -21.02 -22.59 -9.43
C GLU A 193 -19.72 -22.71 -10.23
N LEU A 194 -19.46 -23.88 -10.80
CA LEU A 194 -18.24 -24.14 -11.57
C LEU A 194 -18.18 -23.26 -12.82
N GLY A 195 -17.00 -22.67 -13.07
CA GLY A 195 -16.74 -21.86 -14.25
C GLY A 195 -17.34 -20.46 -14.20
N LYS A 196 -17.76 -19.98 -13.01
CA LYS A 196 -18.12 -18.57 -12.83
C LYS A 196 -16.88 -17.68 -12.74
N SER A 197 -17.01 -16.44 -13.17
CA SER A 197 -15.95 -15.44 -13.02
C SER A 197 -15.74 -15.09 -11.54
N LYS A 198 -14.49 -15.13 -11.07
CA LYS A 198 -14.13 -14.96 -9.66
C LYS A 198 -12.71 -14.43 -9.46
N PHE A 199 -12.52 -13.71 -8.37
CA PHE A 199 -11.23 -13.34 -7.81
C PHE A 199 -10.76 -14.42 -6.83
N GLY A 200 -9.47 -14.75 -6.90
CA GLY A 200 -8.84 -15.73 -6.02
C GLY A 200 -9.52 -17.10 -6.00
N GLY A 201 -9.32 -17.83 -4.90
CA GLY A 201 -9.91 -19.15 -4.70
C GLY A 201 -9.19 -20.28 -5.44
N CYS A 202 -9.84 -21.44 -5.45
CA CYS A 202 -9.41 -22.61 -6.21
C CYS A 202 -9.97 -22.53 -7.64
N PRO A 203 -9.14 -22.61 -8.70
CA PRO A 203 -9.63 -22.50 -10.07
C PRO A 203 -10.48 -23.73 -10.45
N ASP A 204 -11.50 -23.49 -11.27
CA ASP A 204 -12.32 -24.52 -11.89
C ASP A 204 -11.73 -24.84 -13.26
N VAL A 205 -11.14 -26.01 -13.44
CA VAL A 205 -10.26 -26.34 -14.56
C VAL A 205 -10.58 -27.70 -15.18
N PRO A 206 -10.22 -27.96 -16.45
CA PRO A 206 -10.35 -29.29 -17.04
C PRO A 206 -9.34 -30.28 -16.43
N ASN A 207 -9.58 -31.59 -16.61
CA ASN A 207 -8.70 -32.65 -16.11
C ASN A 207 -7.25 -32.61 -16.64
N SER A 208 -7.01 -31.95 -17.77
CA SER A 208 -5.68 -31.78 -18.37
C SER A 208 -4.88 -30.61 -17.81
N PHE A 209 -5.49 -29.79 -16.95
CA PHE A 209 -4.86 -28.58 -16.44
C PHE A 209 -3.66 -28.91 -15.54
N GLN A 210 -2.59 -28.12 -15.71
CA GLN A 210 -1.40 -28.17 -14.88
C GLN A 210 -1.28 -26.85 -14.13
N TRP A 211 -1.09 -26.93 -12.81
CA TRP A 211 -0.94 -25.73 -12.00
C TRP A 211 0.32 -24.97 -12.43
N PRO A 212 0.22 -23.67 -12.79
CA PRO A 212 1.37 -22.92 -13.25
C PRO A 212 2.38 -22.70 -12.12
N MET A 213 3.67 -22.91 -12.43
CA MET A 213 4.78 -22.78 -11.47
C MET A 213 5.82 -21.81 -12.02
N ASP A 214 6.57 -21.19 -11.10
CA ASP A 214 7.79 -20.44 -11.44
C ASP A 214 8.97 -21.40 -11.74
N ASP A 215 10.12 -20.83 -12.09
CA ASP A 215 11.34 -21.58 -12.42
C ASP A 215 11.92 -22.36 -11.24
N ASP A 216 11.63 -21.95 -10.00
CA ASP A 216 12.01 -22.66 -8.79
C ASP A 216 11.04 -23.79 -8.43
N GLY A 217 9.99 -24.00 -9.24
CA GLY A 217 8.95 -25.01 -9.03
C GLY A 217 8.01 -24.67 -7.86
N ARG A 218 7.86 -23.38 -7.54
CA ARG A 218 6.86 -22.84 -6.62
C ARG A 218 5.56 -22.56 -7.37
N PRO A 219 4.40 -22.96 -6.82
CA PRO A 219 3.11 -22.71 -7.47
C PRO A 219 2.75 -21.22 -7.44
N LEU A 220 2.26 -20.70 -8.56
CA LEU A 220 1.74 -19.34 -8.64
C LEU A 220 0.35 -19.22 -8.00
N SER A 221 0.00 -18.03 -7.53
CA SER A 221 -1.31 -17.72 -6.97
C SER A 221 -2.30 -17.36 -8.07
N LEU A 222 -3.52 -17.89 -7.99
CA LEU A 222 -4.61 -17.47 -8.88
C LEU A 222 -5.08 -16.06 -8.48
N LEU A 223 -4.98 -15.11 -9.41
CA LEU A 223 -5.53 -13.76 -9.26
C LEU A 223 -7.01 -13.74 -9.68
N LEU A 224 -7.28 -14.17 -10.91
CA LEU A 224 -8.60 -14.12 -11.53
C LEU A 224 -8.87 -15.37 -12.36
N GLN A 225 -10.10 -15.86 -12.29
CA GLN A 225 -10.70 -16.76 -13.28
C GLN A 225 -11.83 -15.99 -13.95
N LEU A 226 -11.80 -15.85 -15.26
CA LEU A 226 -12.81 -15.13 -16.03
C LEU A 226 -13.48 -16.09 -17.02
N ASN A 227 -14.81 -16.15 -16.99
CA ASN A 227 -15.58 -16.81 -18.03
C ASN A 227 -15.75 -15.85 -19.20
N CYS A 228 -15.29 -16.26 -20.37
CA CYS A 228 -15.37 -15.47 -21.59
C CYS A 228 -16.81 -15.08 -21.97
N SER A 229 -17.82 -15.88 -21.61
CA SER A 229 -19.22 -15.53 -21.89
C SER A 229 -19.72 -14.37 -21.03
N ASP A 230 -19.17 -14.19 -19.82
CA ASP A 230 -19.53 -13.10 -18.92
C ASP A 230 -18.99 -11.75 -19.44
N LEU A 231 -17.87 -11.78 -20.18
CA LEU A 231 -17.21 -10.60 -20.77
C LEU A 231 -17.84 -10.17 -22.11
N ALA A 232 -18.41 -11.11 -22.86
CA ALA A 232 -18.92 -10.88 -24.22
C ALA A 232 -19.90 -9.69 -24.39
N PRO A 233 -20.78 -9.35 -23.42
CA PRO A 233 -21.64 -8.16 -23.54
C PRO A 233 -20.89 -6.81 -23.49
N TYR A 234 -19.69 -6.83 -22.89
CA TYR A 234 -18.88 -5.64 -22.62
C TYR A 234 -17.75 -5.45 -23.63
N ASP A 235 -17.28 -6.52 -24.28
CA ASP A 235 -16.33 -6.47 -25.39
C ASP A 235 -17.00 -5.98 -26.69
N LYS A 236 -16.96 -4.66 -26.91
CA LYS A 236 -17.55 -4.00 -28.09
C LYS A 236 -16.80 -4.26 -29.39
N GLU A 237 -15.50 -4.53 -29.32
CA GLU A 237 -14.68 -4.85 -30.50
C GLU A 237 -14.77 -6.34 -30.89
N HIS A 238 -15.33 -7.19 -30.02
CA HIS A 238 -15.47 -8.63 -30.21
C HIS A 238 -14.12 -9.32 -30.48
N ILE A 239 -13.10 -8.94 -29.72
CA ILE A 239 -11.72 -9.44 -29.87
C ILE A 239 -11.37 -10.54 -28.87
N LEU A 240 -12.08 -10.63 -27.74
CA LEU A 240 -11.90 -11.69 -26.76
C LEU A 240 -12.58 -12.98 -27.25
N PRO A 241 -12.13 -14.16 -26.79
CA PRO A 241 -12.89 -15.38 -27.00
C PRO A 241 -14.31 -15.24 -26.43
N THR A 242 -15.31 -15.81 -27.10
CA THR A 242 -16.72 -15.76 -26.65
C THR A 242 -17.10 -16.90 -25.71
N MET A 243 -16.22 -17.89 -25.56
CA MET A 243 -16.40 -19.07 -24.72
C MET A 243 -15.07 -19.55 -24.15
N GLY A 244 -15.16 -20.38 -23.12
CA GLY A 244 -14.01 -20.85 -22.37
C GLY A 244 -13.67 -19.94 -21.19
N HIS A 245 -12.49 -20.17 -20.62
CA HIS A 245 -12.06 -19.55 -19.38
C HIS A 245 -10.64 -19.02 -19.52
N LEU A 246 -10.41 -17.80 -19.02
CA LEU A 246 -9.09 -17.21 -18.83
C LEU A 246 -8.72 -17.28 -17.36
N TYR A 247 -7.49 -17.70 -17.08
CA TYR A 247 -6.95 -17.76 -15.73
C TYR A 247 -5.67 -16.93 -15.67
N PHE A 248 -5.60 -16.02 -14.70
CA PHE A 248 -4.44 -15.15 -14.48
C PHE A 248 -3.76 -15.56 -13.18
N PHE A 249 -2.48 -15.87 -13.27
CA PHE A 249 -1.65 -16.28 -12.14
C PHE A 249 -0.45 -15.35 -11.97
N TYR A 250 -0.06 -15.13 -10.71
CA TYR A 250 1.09 -14.31 -10.35
C TYR A 250 1.83 -14.84 -9.11
N GLU A 251 3.13 -14.56 -9.04
CA GLU A 251 4.02 -14.88 -7.92
C GLU A 251 3.84 -13.86 -6.78
N LEU A 252 3.11 -14.22 -5.73
CA LEU A 252 2.83 -13.32 -4.60
C LEU A 252 3.86 -13.38 -3.45
N SER A 253 4.79 -14.34 -3.46
CA SER A 253 5.66 -14.61 -2.31
C SER A 253 6.82 -13.66 -2.16
N ASN A 254 7.60 -13.49 -3.22
CA ASN A 254 8.72 -12.57 -3.22
C ASN A 254 8.31 -11.22 -3.81
N GLN A 255 7.40 -11.23 -4.79
CA GLN A 255 7.15 -10.05 -5.64
C GLN A 255 8.48 -9.44 -6.08
N ASP A 256 9.36 -10.29 -6.62
CA ASP A 256 10.67 -9.83 -7.09
C ASP A 256 10.43 -8.94 -8.31
N TRP A 257 10.84 -7.68 -8.24
CA TRP A 257 10.64 -6.62 -9.25
C TRP A 257 11.36 -6.88 -10.59
N LYS A 258 11.83 -8.11 -10.81
CA LYS A 258 12.40 -8.52 -12.09
C LYS A 258 11.25 -8.76 -13.06
N GLU A 259 11.27 -8.06 -14.19
CA GLU A 259 10.46 -8.29 -15.38
C GLU A 259 10.82 -9.65 -16.02
N THR A 260 10.60 -10.74 -15.30
CA THR A 260 10.75 -12.09 -15.84
C THR A 260 9.36 -12.63 -16.12
N ASP A 261 9.16 -13.08 -17.36
CA ASP A 261 7.97 -13.81 -17.80
C ASP A 261 7.60 -14.94 -16.81
N ASP A 262 8.54 -15.43 -16.00
CA ASP A 262 8.36 -16.55 -15.07
C ASP A 262 7.47 -16.27 -13.86
N ASN A 263 7.28 -15.01 -13.48
CA ASN A 263 6.43 -14.65 -12.34
C ASN A 263 4.93 -14.67 -12.66
N VAL A 264 4.59 -14.86 -13.93
CA VAL A 264 3.23 -14.65 -14.45
C VAL A 264 2.84 -15.75 -15.42
N ARG A 265 1.58 -16.21 -15.33
CA ARG A 265 1.03 -17.19 -16.29
C ARG A 265 -0.43 -16.83 -16.62
N VAL A 266 -0.72 -16.72 -17.91
CA VAL A 266 -2.09 -16.60 -18.41
C VAL A 266 -2.43 -17.89 -19.15
N VAL A 267 -3.48 -18.57 -18.69
CA VAL A 267 -3.94 -19.83 -19.28
C VAL A 267 -5.33 -19.62 -19.88
N TYR A 268 -5.53 -20.13 -21.09
CA TYR A 268 -6.85 -20.19 -21.71
C TYR A 268 -7.26 -21.65 -21.89
N SER A 269 -8.51 -21.96 -21.54
CA SER A 269 -9.12 -23.26 -21.74
C SER A 269 -10.45 -23.11 -22.48
N GLU A 270 -10.66 -23.92 -23.52
CA GLU A 270 -11.95 -23.99 -24.24
C GLU A 270 -12.99 -24.89 -23.56
N ALA A 271 -12.63 -25.53 -22.45
CA ALA A 271 -13.52 -26.45 -21.74
C ALA A 271 -14.81 -25.76 -21.27
N GLU A 272 -15.93 -26.44 -21.47
CA GLU A 272 -17.23 -25.98 -20.97
C GLU A 272 -17.34 -26.22 -19.46
N ASN A 273 -18.25 -25.51 -18.79
CA ASN A 273 -18.44 -25.62 -17.33
C ASN A 273 -18.72 -27.06 -16.87
N SER A 274 -19.32 -27.90 -17.72
CA SER A 274 -19.61 -29.31 -17.41
C SER A 274 -18.37 -30.21 -17.38
N GLU A 275 -17.27 -29.77 -18.00
CA GLU A 275 -15.99 -30.47 -18.06
C GLU A 275 -15.01 -30.00 -16.97
N LEU A 276 -15.38 -28.96 -16.23
CA LEU A 276 -14.56 -28.39 -15.18
C LEU A 276 -14.76 -29.13 -13.86
N HIS A 277 -13.70 -29.11 -13.05
CA HIS A 277 -13.76 -29.45 -11.64
C HIS A 277 -12.94 -28.42 -10.85
N ARG A 278 -13.29 -28.23 -9.58
CA ARG A 278 -12.52 -27.34 -8.69
C ARG A 278 -11.24 -28.01 -8.27
N MET A 279 -10.10 -27.47 -8.69
CA MET A 279 -8.78 -28.02 -8.36
C MET A 279 -8.32 -27.47 -7.00
N PRO A 280 -8.03 -28.34 -6.01
CA PRO A 280 -7.56 -27.88 -4.70
C PRO A 280 -6.18 -27.24 -4.81
N TYR A 281 -5.85 -26.38 -3.83
CA TYR A 281 -4.52 -25.76 -3.77
C TYR A 281 -3.40 -26.80 -3.72
N PRO A 282 -2.28 -26.57 -4.45
CA PRO A 282 -1.08 -27.39 -4.28
C PRO A 282 -0.53 -27.30 -2.86
N ASP A 283 0.01 -28.40 -2.33
CA ASP A 283 0.57 -28.46 -0.97
C ASP A 283 1.67 -27.41 -0.72
N LYS A 284 2.42 -27.05 -1.77
CA LYS A 284 3.51 -26.06 -1.72
C LYS A 284 3.03 -24.61 -1.72
N LEU A 285 1.77 -24.33 -2.02
CA LEU A 285 1.25 -22.95 -2.03
C LEU A 285 0.90 -22.55 -0.59
N GLU A 286 1.67 -21.63 0.00
CA GLU A 286 1.46 -21.20 1.39
C GLU A 286 0.12 -20.47 1.57
N GLU A 287 -0.42 -20.50 2.80
CA GLU A 287 -1.74 -19.94 3.12
C GLU A 287 -1.82 -18.43 2.86
N ASP A 288 -0.74 -17.70 3.14
CA ASP A 288 -0.62 -16.25 2.91
C ASP A 288 -0.74 -15.87 1.42
N TYR A 289 -0.56 -16.83 0.50
CA TYR A 289 -0.65 -16.64 -0.96
C TYR A 289 -1.91 -17.25 -1.58
N ARG A 290 -2.85 -17.72 -0.76
CA ARG A 290 -4.15 -18.24 -1.20
C ARG A 290 -5.20 -17.15 -1.08
N LEU A 291 -5.43 -16.44 -2.19
CA LEU A 291 -6.43 -15.37 -2.24
C LEU A 291 -7.84 -15.91 -1.98
N LYS A 292 -8.66 -15.12 -1.29
CA LYS A 292 -10.05 -15.46 -0.97
C LYS A 292 -10.90 -15.53 -2.23
N GLU A 293 -11.78 -16.52 -2.33
CA GLU A 293 -12.74 -16.65 -3.42
C GLU A 293 -13.83 -15.57 -3.29
N VAL A 294 -13.95 -14.69 -4.29
CA VAL A 294 -14.99 -13.66 -4.35
C VAL A 294 -15.56 -13.59 -5.78
N PRO A 295 -16.89 -13.54 -5.98
CA PRO A 295 -17.47 -13.42 -7.32
C PRO A 295 -17.15 -12.06 -7.94
N LEU A 296 -17.14 -11.99 -9.28
CA LEU A 296 -16.87 -10.75 -10.02
C LEU A 296 -18.12 -10.18 -10.69
N LEU A 297 -18.14 -8.86 -10.83
CA LEU A 297 -19.07 -8.08 -11.64
C LEU A 297 -18.32 -7.35 -12.74
N PHE A 298 -19.00 -7.12 -13.86
CA PHE A 298 -18.46 -6.43 -15.02
C PHE A 298 -19.34 -5.25 -15.42
N SER A 299 -18.72 -4.16 -15.85
CA SER A 299 -19.39 -3.00 -16.40
C SER A 299 -18.56 -2.36 -17.52
N SER A 300 -19.23 -1.73 -18.48
CA SER A 300 -18.53 -0.92 -19.49
C SER A 300 -18.02 0.38 -18.88
N LYS A 301 -16.79 0.74 -19.22
CA LYS A 301 -16.12 2.00 -18.86
C LYS A 301 -15.55 2.62 -20.13
N LYS A 302 -15.54 3.95 -20.23
CA LYS A 302 -14.76 4.67 -21.24
C LYS A 302 -13.36 4.87 -20.73
N SER A 303 -12.38 4.60 -21.58
CA SER A 303 -10.97 4.72 -21.27
C SER A 303 -10.30 5.63 -22.28
N TYR A 304 -9.36 6.41 -21.78
CA TYR A 304 -8.61 7.42 -22.51
C TYR A 304 -7.11 7.19 -22.23
N PRO A 305 -6.22 7.51 -23.18
CA PRO A 305 -4.79 7.33 -22.97
C PRO A 305 -4.28 8.21 -21.84
N THR A 306 -3.21 7.79 -21.17
CA THR A 306 -2.41 8.68 -20.34
C THR A 306 -1.65 9.67 -21.22
N TYR A 307 -1.07 10.71 -20.63
CA TYR A 307 -0.23 11.65 -21.38
C TYR A 307 0.89 10.93 -22.14
N ASP A 308 1.61 10.03 -21.45
CA ASP A 308 2.69 9.23 -22.03
C ASP A 308 2.22 8.37 -23.20
N ASP A 309 1.08 7.70 -23.08
CA ASP A 309 0.52 6.92 -24.18
C ASP A 309 0.09 7.82 -25.35
N TYR A 310 -0.52 8.97 -25.04
CA TYR A 310 -1.00 9.93 -26.04
C TYR A 310 0.13 10.55 -26.85
N ILE A 311 1.19 11.01 -26.20
CA ILE A 311 2.32 11.63 -26.90
C ILE A 311 3.05 10.64 -27.81
N ASN A 312 2.94 9.34 -27.54
CA ASN A 312 3.55 8.27 -28.34
C ASN A 312 2.64 7.76 -29.47
N LEU A 313 1.42 8.29 -29.61
CA LEU A 313 0.54 7.92 -30.71
C LEU A 313 1.10 8.41 -32.07
N PRO A 314 1.10 7.59 -33.13
CA PRO A 314 1.65 7.97 -34.44
C PRO A 314 0.99 9.18 -35.09
N SER A 315 -0.23 9.52 -34.67
CA SER A 315 -1.03 10.63 -35.18
C SER A 315 -0.62 11.99 -34.63
N ILE A 316 0.19 12.03 -33.56
CA ILE A 316 0.48 13.26 -32.81
C ILE A 316 1.77 13.91 -33.30
N ASN A 317 1.72 15.22 -33.52
CA ASN A 317 2.91 16.00 -33.87
C ASN A 317 3.62 16.47 -32.58
N HIS A 318 4.88 16.06 -32.41
CA HIS A 318 5.68 16.33 -31.22
C HIS A 318 6.24 17.77 -31.12
N ASP A 319 6.06 18.60 -32.15
CA ASP A 319 6.71 19.92 -32.23
C ASP A 319 6.27 20.92 -31.12
N ASN A 320 5.21 20.65 -30.33
CA ASN A 320 4.72 21.53 -29.24
C ASN A 320 4.04 20.74 -28.09
N MET A 321 4.76 19.88 -27.37
CA MET A 321 4.18 19.12 -26.23
C MET A 321 4.68 19.68 -24.89
N GLU A 322 3.91 20.60 -24.29
CA GLU A 322 4.22 21.22 -22.99
C GLU A 322 3.04 21.50 -22.02
N PRO A 323 1.74 21.26 -22.30
CA PRO A 323 0.70 21.42 -21.27
C PRO A 323 0.26 20.08 -20.66
N VAL A 324 1.14 19.44 -19.86
CA VAL A 324 0.84 18.16 -19.16
C VAL A 324 -0.30 18.37 -18.14
N GLU A 325 -0.25 19.47 -17.39
CA GLU A 325 -1.24 19.78 -16.35
C GLU A 325 -2.64 19.98 -16.93
N GLU A 326 -2.80 20.72 -18.04
CA GLU A 326 -4.10 20.86 -18.70
C GLU A 326 -4.61 19.53 -19.28
N TYR A 327 -3.71 18.66 -19.71
CA TYR A 327 -4.07 17.33 -20.18
C TYR A 327 -4.62 16.47 -19.04
N ASP A 328 -3.93 16.43 -17.89
CA ASP A 328 -4.35 15.65 -16.73
C ASP A 328 -5.72 16.13 -16.21
N VAL A 329 -5.94 17.45 -16.17
CA VAL A 329 -7.25 18.04 -15.82
C VAL A 329 -8.33 17.67 -16.86
N ALA A 330 -7.98 17.61 -18.15
CA ALA A 330 -8.92 17.18 -19.18
C ALA A 330 -9.27 15.68 -19.03
N LEU A 331 -8.28 14.85 -18.69
CA LEU A 331 -8.45 13.42 -18.45
C LEU A 331 -9.32 13.17 -17.22
N GLU A 332 -9.05 13.83 -16.10
CA GLU A 332 -9.84 13.72 -14.86
C GLU A 332 -11.30 14.12 -15.09
N LYS A 333 -11.57 15.14 -15.91
CA LYS A 333 -12.94 15.54 -16.29
C LYS A 333 -13.70 14.46 -17.07
N LEU A 334 -13.00 13.65 -17.85
CA LEU A 334 -13.59 12.58 -18.66
C LEU A 334 -13.67 11.25 -17.91
N GLN A 335 -12.67 10.98 -17.08
CA GLN A 335 -12.51 9.77 -16.29
C GLN A 335 -12.21 10.17 -14.84
N PRO A 336 -13.22 10.64 -14.08
CA PRO A 336 -13.01 10.96 -12.68
C PRO A 336 -12.61 9.70 -11.92
N GLU A 337 -11.71 9.84 -10.96
CA GLU A 337 -11.37 8.75 -10.06
C GLU A 337 -12.64 8.22 -9.40
N THR A 338 -12.87 6.92 -9.54
CA THR A 338 -14.03 6.27 -8.95
C THR A 338 -13.59 5.72 -7.62
N ASP A 339 -13.96 6.43 -6.55
CA ASP A 339 -13.69 6.03 -5.17
C ASP A 339 -14.49 4.75 -4.88
N GLY A 340 -13.82 3.60 -4.91
CA GLY A 340 -14.46 2.31 -4.81
C GLY A 340 -13.45 1.20 -4.57
N GLY A 341 -13.18 0.89 -3.30
CA GLY A 341 -12.25 -0.18 -2.91
C GLY A 341 -12.56 -1.56 -3.47
N ASP A 342 -13.75 -1.75 -4.04
CA ASP A 342 -14.16 -3.01 -4.68
C ASP A 342 -13.74 -3.12 -6.16
N VAL A 343 -13.19 -2.07 -6.79
CA VAL A 343 -12.67 -2.16 -8.16
C VAL A 343 -11.34 -2.91 -8.14
N VAL A 344 -11.29 -4.00 -8.91
CA VAL A 344 -10.12 -4.90 -8.97
C VAL A 344 -9.17 -4.49 -10.07
N GLY A 345 -9.71 -3.99 -11.18
CA GLY A 345 -8.95 -3.77 -12.40
C GLY A 345 -9.83 -3.50 -13.61
N THR A 346 -9.18 -3.38 -14.76
CA THR A 346 -9.85 -3.20 -16.05
C THR A 346 -9.26 -4.14 -17.11
N MET A 347 -10.01 -4.39 -18.16
CA MET A 347 -9.55 -5.05 -19.37
C MET A 347 -9.87 -4.17 -20.58
N LEU A 348 -9.11 -4.35 -21.65
CA LEU A 348 -9.20 -3.55 -22.88
C LEU A 348 -8.91 -2.07 -22.59
N GLY A 349 -9.29 -1.16 -23.49
CA GLY A 349 -9.01 0.27 -23.30
C GLY A 349 -7.51 0.61 -23.30
N TYR A 350 -7.16 1.62 -22.49
CA TYR A 350 -5.80 2.04 -22.17
C TYR A 350 -5.46 1.68 -20.72
N ALA A 351 -4.16 1.55 -20.44
CA ALA A 351 -3.70 1.29 -19.08
C ALA A 351 -3.65 2.59 -18.26
N ASP A 352 -3.98 2.48 -16.98
CA ASP A 352 -3.73 3.53 -16.00
C ASP A 352 -2.27 3.37 -15.54
N ILE A 353 -1.33 3.93 -16.32
CA ILE A 353 0.13 3.78 -16.14
C ILE A 353 0.61 4.62 -14.95
N ILE A 354 1.49 4.05 -14.11
CA ILE A 354 2.07 4.75 -12.95
C ILE A 354 3.45 5.33 -13.27
N GLN A 355 4.24 4.61 -14.08
CA GLN A 355 5.61 4.98 -14.43
C GLN A 355 5.68 5.29 -15.93
N ASN A 356 6.39 4.48 -16.72
CA ASN A 356 6.55 4.73 -18.16
C ASN A 356 5.62 3.84 -18.99
N GLY A 357 5.48 4.17 -20.28
CA GLY A 357 4.79 3.34 -21.27
C GLY A 357 5.27 1.88 -21.29
N ILE A 358 4.31 0.95 -21.37
CA ILE A 358 4.54 -0.50 -21.25
C ILE A 358 4.81 -1.15 -22.62
N VAL A 359 4.19 -0.62 -23.68
CA VAL A 359 4.29 -1.16 -25.04
C VAL A 359 4.57 -0.06 -26.04
N ASP A 360 5.41 -0.36 -27.04
CA ASP A 360 5.80 0.63 -28.06
C ASP A 360 4.65 1.03 -29.02
N ASN A 361 3.61 0.20 -29.14
CA ASN A 361 2.50 0.43 -30.07
C ASN A 361 1.16 -0.05 -29.48
N LEU A 362 0.29 0.90 -29.16
CA LEU A 362 -1.03 0.69 -28.56
C LEU A 362 -2.10 0.20 -29.54
N ASP A 363 -1.85 0.23 -30.85
CA ASP A 363 -2.77 -0.31 -31.87
C ASP A 363 -2.51 -1.80 -32.11
N ASP A 364 -1.25 -2.22 -32.03
CA ASP A 364 -0.85 -3.62 -32.21
C ASP A 364 -1.02 -4.48 -30.95
N ASN A 365 -1.06 -3.84 -29.77
CA ASN A 365 -1.17 -4.50 -28.48
C ASN A 365 -2.51 -4.15 -27.81
N VAL A 366 -3.04 -5.10 -27.04
CA VAL A 366 -4.28 -4.98 -26.28
C VAL A 366 -3.94 -5.14 -24.81
N LEU A 367 -4.42 -4.22 -23.97
CA LEU A 367 -4.44 -4.42 -22.54
C LEU A 367 -5.40 -5.58 -22.23
N LEU A 368 -4.85 -6.77 -22.02
CA LEU A 368 -5.66 -7.94 -21.70
C LEU A 368 -6.25 -7.82 -20.29
N LEU A 369 -5.45 -7.33 -19.34
CA LEU A 369 -5.86 -7.09 -17.96
C LEU A 369 -4.87 -6.08 -17.34
N GLN A 370 -5.38 -5.14 -16.54
CA GLN A 370 -4.61 -4.56 -15.44
C GLN A 370 -5.32 -4.87 -14.13
N ILE A 371 -4.55 -5.13 -13.08
CA ILE A 371 -5.05 -5.41 -11.73
C ILE A 371 -4.38 -4.50 -10.73
N PHE A 372 -5.20 -3.78 -9.98
CA PHE A 372 -4.76 -2.79 -9.00
C PHE A 372 -4.39 -3.46 -7.68
N SER A 373 -3.65 -2.73 -6.85
CA SER A 373 -3.66 -3.00 -5.42
C SER A 373 -5.08 -2.76 -4.87
N ILE A 374 -5.57 -3.65 -4.01
CA ILE A 374 -6.96 -3.70 -3.55
C ILE A 374 -6.99 -3.60 -2.03
N GLU A 375 -7.78 -2.66 -1.50
CA GLU A 375 -8.16 -2.61 -0.09
C GLU A 375 -9.69 -2.65 0.00
N SER A 376 -10.24 -3.79 0.41
CA SER A 376 -11.68 -4.00 0.51
C SER A 376 -12.01 -5.01 1.61
N GLU A 377 -13.10 -4.79 2.34
CA GLU A 377 -13.60 -5.74 3.34
C GLU A 377 -13.86 -7.15 2.76
N LYS A 378 -14.03 -7.26 1.43
CA LYS A 378 -14.30 -8.53 0.74
C LYS A 378 -13.06 -9.41 0.62
N VAL A 379 -11.88 -8.82 0.41
CA VAL A 379 -10.61 -9.54 0.16
C VAL A 379 -9.48 -9.11 1.11
N ASP A 380 -9.80 -8.32 2.13
CA ASP A 380 -8.91 -7.63 3.05
C ASP A 380 -7.96 -6.65 2.33
N GLU A 381 -6.79 -7.14 1.91
CA GLU A 381 -5.73 -6.31 1.35
C GLU A 381 -4.88 -7.15 0.37
N LEU A 382 -4.73 -6.68 -0.87
CA LEU A 382 -3.77 -7.20 -1.83
C LEU A 382 -2.93 -6.04 -2.35
N MET A 383 -1.64 -6.01 -2.01
CA MET A 383 -0.75 -4.90 -2.34
C MET A 383 0.40 -5.36 -3.25
N PHE A 384 0.67 -4.56 -4.27
CA PHE A 384 1.79 -4.73 -5.18
C PHE A 384 2.79 -3.59 -5.00
N GLY A 385 3.83 -3.77 -4.19
CA GLY A 385 4.76 -2.67 -3.86
C GLY A 385 4.09 -1.55 -3.05
N ASP A 386 4.42 -0.28 -3.34
CA ASP A 386 3.70 0.88 -2.78
C ASP A 386 2.48 1.19 -3.66
N CYS A 387 1.38 0.46 -3.42
CA CYS A 387 0.09 0.65 -4.12
C CYS A 387 0.18 0.57 -5.65
N GLY A 388 0.95 -0.38 -6.18
CA GLY A 388 1.15 -0.57 -7.60
C GLY A 388 0.06 -1.38 -8.32
N THR A 389 0.33 -1.65 -9.60
CA THR A 389 -0.57 -2.29 -10.54
C THR A 389 0.20 -3.30 -11.40
N LEU A 390 -0.39 -4.45 -11.66
CA LEU A 390 0.14 -5.41 -12.63
C LEU A 390 -0.57 -5.26 -13.97
N TYR A 391 0.17 -5.31 -15.07
CA TYR A 391 -0.33 -5.12 -16.42
C TYR A 391 -0.02 -6.33 -17.30
N PHE A 392 -1.02 -6.77 -18.04
CA PHE A 392 -0.96 -7.92 -18.93
C PHE A 392 -1.36 -7.43 -20.33
N TYR A 393 -0.39 -7.37 -21.24
CA TYR A 393 -0.60 -7.00 -22.63
C TYR A 393 -0.50 -8.22 -23.55
N ILE A 394 -1.23 -8.22 -24.64
CA ILE A 394 -1.12 -9.26 -25.68
C ILE A 394 -1.18 -8.61 -27.06
N SER A 395 -0.40 -9.11 -28.02
CA SER A 395 -0.52 -8.63 -29.39
C SER A 395 -1.89 -9.02 -29.97
N ARG A 396 -2.50 -8.17 -30.80
CA ARG A 396 -3.78 -8.49 -31.47
C ARG A 396 -3.69 -9.80 -32.28
N LYS A 397 -2.51 -10.07 -32.86
CA LYS A 397 -2.24 -11.31 -33.58
C LYS A 397 -2.25 -12.53 -32.66
N ASP A 398 -1.59 -12.46 -31.51
CA ASP A 398 -1.53 -13.58 -30.57
C ASP A 398 -2.89 -13.80 -29.89
N LEU A 399 -3.62 -12.73 -29.54
CA LEU A 399 -4.99 -12.80 -29.03
C LEU A 399 -5.92 -13.54 -30.01
N LYS A 400 -5.91 -13.13 -31.29
CA LYS A 400 -6.71 -13.79 -32.34
C LYS A 400 -6.37 -15.27 -32.50
N ASN A 401 -5.10 -15.63 -32.31
CA ASN A 401 -4.63 -17.02 -32.38
C ASN A 401 -4.67 -17.74 -31.02
N LYS A 402 -5.25 -17.12 -29.98
CA LYS A 402 -5.38 -17.65 -28.63
C LYS A 402 -4.04 -18.06 -27.99
N ARG A 403 -2.97 -17.34 -28.32
CA ARG A 403 -1.59 -17.55 -27.84
C ARG A 403 -1.33 -16.78 -26.54
N PHE A 404 -2.08 -17.12 -25.50
CA PHE A 404 -1.96 -16.49 -24.18
C PHE A 404 -0.64 -16.84 -23.46
N ASP A 405 0.12 -17.80 -23.98
CA ASP A 405 1.51 -18.08 -23.60
C ASP A 405 2.50 -16.96 -24.00
N ARG A 406 2.04 -15.94 -24.72
CA ARG A 406 2.85 -14.81 -25.23
C ARG A 406 2.39 -13.45 -24.70
N VAL A 407 1.75 -13.46 -23.54
CA VAL A 407 1.39 -12.22 -22.83
C VAL A 407 2.67 -11.52 -22.41
N LYS A 408 2.73 -10.21 -22.66
CA LYS A 408 3.71 -9.28 -22.12
C LYS A 408 3.23 -8.84 -20.75
N PHE A 409 4.15 -8.73 -19.81
CA PHE A 409 3.83 -8.38 -18.44
C PHE A 409 4.70 -7.20 -17.98
N ASP A 410 4.10 -6.31 -17.19
CA ASP A 410 4.81 -5.28 -16.46
C ASP A 410 4.17 -5.08 -15.09
N TRP A 411 4.96 -4.60 -14.12
CA TRP A 411 4.51 -4.24 -12.79
C TRP A 411 5.12 -2.90 -12.39
N GLN A 412 4.24 -1.94 -12.13
CA GLN A 412 4.62 -0.58 -11.74
C GLN A 412 4.05 -0.24 -10.37
N CYS A 413 4.76 0.59 -9.59
CA CYS A 413 4.29 1.16 -8.33
C CYS A 413 4.85 2.57 -8.12
N TYR A 414 4.31 3.30 -7.14
CA TYR A 414 4.70 4.68 -6.83
C TYR A 414 6.11 4.80 -6.21
#